data_AF-A0A317IAD7-F1
#
_entry.id   AF-A0A317IAD7-F1
#
_cell.length_a   1.000
_cell.length_b   1.000
_cell.length_c   1.000
_cell.angle_alpha   90.00
_cell.angle_beta   90.00
_cell.angle_gamma   90.00
#
_symmetry.space_group_name_H-M   'P 1'
#
loop_
_entity.id
_entity.type
_entity.pdbx_description
1 polymer ?
#
loop_
_entity_poly.entity_id
_entity_poly.type
_entity_poly.pdbx_seq_one_letter_code
_entity_poly.pdbx_strand_id
1 'polypeptide(L)'
;MNLKLSQQAFVLIGVPIAFELLFIFVLCYLLNNAELETRRASHAKDVIAGSEEIISSMVRGSMALFLYRTTSSKEASSSYENIVGTVPAQFAALDELVKNDAKQSLALKHLETLADRELQLARAYKESLDTHDKFAYYMSMPLALTEIQGTMTKLTTALREFESVDVESNKDALAREANTRKIVRAWVGFGVLVNVAIAISLAI
;
A
#
# COMPACT_ATOMS: atom_id res chain seq x y z
N MET A 1 25.38 -56.06 -17.49
CA MET A 1 24.77 -55.52 -18.73
C MET A 1 25.81 -54.61 -19.38
N ASN A 2 26.37 -54.99 -20.54
CA ASN A 2 27.29 -54.13 -21.28
C ASN A 2 26.48 -53.08 -22.06
N LEU A 3 26.42 -51.86 -21.52
CA LEU A 3 25.84 -50.71 -22.22
C LEU A 3 26.72 -50.37 -23.42
N LYS A 4 26.10 -50.03 -24.56
CA LYS A 4 26.85 -49.52 -25.72
C LYS A 4 27.49 -48.18 -25.36
N LEU A 5 28.69 -47.90 -25.89
CA LEU A 5 29.44 -46.67 -25.64
C LEU A 5 28.59 -45.39 -25.86
N SER A 6 27.69 -45.41 -26.84
CA SER A 6 26.74 -44.33 -27.13
C SER A 6 25.69 -44.13 -26.03
N GLN A 7 25.24 -45.19 -25.37
CA GLN A 7 24.30 -45.11 -24.23
C GLN A 7 25.02 -44.59 -22.98
N GLN A 8 26.28 -44.96 -22.77
CA GLN A 8 27.10 -44.41 -21.68
C GLN A 8 27.32 -42.91 -21.85
N ALA A 9 27.67 -42.45 -23.07
CA ALA A 9 27.83 -41.02 -23.36
C ALA A 9 26.53 -40.22 -23.18
N PHE A 10 25.38 -40.81 -23.57
CA PHE A 10 24.09 -40.14 -23.40
C PHE A 10 23.70 -40.01 -21.93
N VAL A 11 23.98 -41.01 -21.10
CA VAL A 11 23.76 -40.92 -19.64
C VAL A 11 24.73 -39.91 -19.00
N LEU A 12 25.99 -39.90 -19.46
CA LEU A 12 27.05 -39.01 -18.98
C LEU A 12 26.70 -37.52 -19.14
N ILE A 13 26.01 -37.17 -20.24
CA ILE A 13 25.69 -35.78 -20.59
C ILE A 13 24.22 -35.44 -20.31
N GLY A 14 23.31 -36.37 -20.54
CA GLY A 14 21.86 -36.16 -20.45
C GLY A 14 21.38 -35.97 -19.01
N VAL A 15 21.92 -36.73 -18.04
CA VAL A 15 21.53 -36.60 -16.63
C VAL A 15 21.93 -35.23 -16.04
N PRO A 16 23.18 -34.75 -16.21
CA PRO A 16 23.56 -33.40 -15.78
C PRO A 16 22.70 -32.31 -16.42
N ILE A 17 22.49 -32.35 -17.74
CA ILE A 17 21.69 -31.34 -18.43
C ILE A 17 20.24 -31.34 -17.93
N ALA A 18 19.62 -32.51 -17.74
CA ALA A 18 18.26 -32.59 -17.21
C ALA A 18 18.17 -32.00 -15.79
N PHE A 19 19.18 -32.25 -14.95
CA PHE A 19 19.23 -31.71 -13.60
C PHE A 19 19.44 -30.19 -13.61
N GLU A 20 20.33 -29.67 -14.45
CA GLU A 20 20.56 -28.23 -14.61
C GLU A 20 19.31 -27.52 -15.13
N LEU A 21 18.61 -28.08 -16.11
CA LEU A 21 17.35 -27.51 -16.62
C LEU A 21 16.27 -27.49 -15.54
N LEU A 22 16.12 -28.57 -14.77
CA LEU A 22 15.18 -28.62 -13.65
C LEU A 22 15.54 -27.58 -12.59
N PHE A 23 16.82 -27.45 -12.27
CA PHE A 23 17.32 -26.48 -11.30
C PHE A 23 17.04 -25.03 -11.73
N ILE A 24 17.34 -24.69 -12.99
CA ILE A 24 17.03 -23.37 -13.56
C ILE A 24 15.53 -23.11 -13.54
N PHE A 25 14.71 -24.10 -13.91
CA PHE A 25 13.25 -23.96 -13.90
C PHE A 25 12.72 -23.63 -12.49
N VAL A 26 13.18 -24.35 -11.46
CA VAL A 26 12.80 -24.08 -10.07
C VAL A 26 13.25 -22.69 -9.63
N LEU A 27 14.47 -22.27 -9.98
CA LEU A 27 14.96 -20.93 -9.67
C LEU A 27 14.12 -19.84 -10.35
N CYS A 28 13.79 -20.00 -11.64
CA CYS A 28 12.92 -19.06 -12.36
C CYS A 28 11.53 -18.97 -11.71
N TYR A 29 10.95 -20.11 -11.32
CA TYR A 29 9.67 -20.14 -10.63
C TYR A 29 9.73 -19.40 -9.27
N LEU A 30 10.76 -19.65 -8.47
CA LEU A 30 10.95 -18.97 -7.19
C LEU A 30 11.18 -17.46 -7.36
N LEU A 31 11.95 -17.07 -8.39
CA LEU A 31 12.20 -15.66 -8.71
C LEU A 31 10.92 -14.93 -9.11
N ASN A 32 10.13 -15.52 -10.01
CA ASN A 32 8.88 -14.93 -10.46
C ASN A 32 7.87 -14.73 -9.31
N ASN A 33 7.80 -15.70 -8.39
CA ASN A 33 6.99 -15.56 -7.18
C ASN A 33 7.49 -14.43 -6.26
N ALA A 34 8.81 -14.29 -6.09
CA ALA A 34 9.39 -13.22 -5.29
C ALA A 34 9.11 -11.83 -5.89
N GLU A 35 9.18 -11.70 -7.21
CA GLU A 35 8.85 -10.46 -7.92
C GLU A 35 7.38 -10.08 -7.76
N LEU A 36 6.47 -11.06 -7.90
CA LEU A 36 5.03 -10.84 -7.74
C LEU A 36 4.70 -10.34 -6.32
N GLU A 37 5.26 -10.98 -5.29
CA GLU A 37 5.07 -10.56 -3.90
C GLU A 37 5.68 -9.19 -3.62
N THR A 38 6.84 -8.87 -4.21
CA THR A 38 7.46 -7.54 -4.09
C THR A 38 6.56 -6.45 -4.71
N ARG A 39 5.97 -6.72 -5.88
CA ARG A 39 5.02 -5.79 -6.52
C ARG A 39 3.78 -5.57 -5.65
N ARG A 40 3.23 -6.63 -5.06
CA ARG A 40 2.10 -6.54 -4.12
C ARG A 40 2.43 -5.71 -2.89
N ALA A 41 3.60 -5.94 -2.29
CA ALA A 41 4.05 -5.18 -1.12
C ALA A 41 4.32 -3.71 -1.44
N SER A 42 4.87 -3.40 -2.62
CA SER A 42 5.03 -2.02 -3.08
C SER A 42 3.67 -1.35 -3.25
N HIS A 43 2.74 -2.02 -3.93
CA HIS A 43 1.39 -1.52 -4.15
C HIS A 43 0.66 -1.22 -2.82
N ALA A 44 0.71 -2.14 -1.86
CA ALA A 44 0.15 -1.95 -0.52
C ALA A 44 0.75 -0.72 0.19
N LYS A 45 2.06 -0.47 0.04
CA LYS A 45 2.70 0.73 0.61
C LYS A 45 2.22 2.00 -0.07
N ASP A 46 2.03 1.99 -1.38
CA ASP A 46 1.55 3.15 -2.13
C ASP A 46 0.10 3.49 -1.73
N VAL A 47 -0.75 2.48 -1.53
CA VAL A 47 -2.12 2.64 -1.03
C VAL A 47 -2.14 3.24 0.38
N ILE A 48 -1.34 2.68 1.31
CA ILE A 48 -1.20 3.20 2.68
C ILE A 48 -0.64 4.64 2.69
N ALA A 49 0.34 4.95 1.85
CA ALA A 49 0.89 6.30 1.78
C ALA A 49 -0.15 7.30 1.26
N GLY A 50 -0.96 6.92 0.26
CA GLY A 50 -2.05 7.75 -0.25
C GLY A 50 -3.14 8.01 0.79
N SER A 51 -3.52 7.00 1.58
CA SER A 51 -4.49 7.17 2.67
C SER A 51 -3.95 8.04 3.80
N GLU A 52 -2.68 7.87 4.19
CA GLU A 52 -2.01 8.74 5.17
C GLU A 52 -1.95 10.20 4.70
N GLU A 53 -1.72 10.43 3.41
CA GLU A 53 -1.68 11.79 2.84
C GLU A 53 -3.04 12.49 2.94
N ILE A 54 -4.13 11.76 2.69
CA ILE A 54 -5.51 12.27 2.86
C ILE A 54 -5.76 12.65 4.31
N ILE A 55 -5.45 11.77 5.27
CA ILE A 55 -5.62 12.05 6.71
C ILE A 55 -4.80 13.29 7.11
N SER A 56 -3.53 13.33 6.71
CA SER A 56 -2.64 14.43 7.01
C SER A 56 -3.17 15.76 6.47
N SER A 57 -3.78 15.75 5.29
CA SER A 57 -4.39 16.93 4.69
C SER A 57 -5.66 17.35 5.42
N MET A 58 -6.54 16.42 5.80
CA MET A 58 -7.71 16.72 6.64
C MET A 58 -7.33 17.34 7.99
N VAL A 59 -6.33 16.76 8.68
CA VAL A 59 -5.84 17.27 9.97
C VAL A 59 -5.24 18.68 9.81
N ARG A 60 -4.37 18.89 8.81
CA ARG A 60 -3.77 20.20 8.54
C ARG A 60 -4.83 21.24 8.16
N GLY A 61 -5.83 20.86 7.38
CA GLY A 61 -6.97 21.71 7.05
C GLY A 61 -7.75 22.12 8.30
N SER A 62 -8.10 21.15 9.16
CA SER A 62 -8.75 21.41 10.44
C SER A 62 -7.93 22.33 11.35
N MET A 63 -6.61 22.15 11.42
CA MET A 63 -5.71 23.04 12.17
C MET A 63 -5.66 24.46 11.60
N ALA A 64 -5.59 24.60 10.27
CA ALA A 64 -5.59 25.89 9.60
C ALA A 64 -6.90 26.65 9.84
N LEU A 65 -8.03 25.95 9.79
CA LEU A 65 -9.35 26.50 10.10
C LEU A 65 -9.47 26.94 11.57
N PHE A 66 -8.95 26.14 12.50
CA PHE A 66 -8.89 26.50 13.92
C PHE A 66 -7.99 27.73 14.17
N LEU A 67 -6.86 27.81 13.48
CA LEU A 67 -5.98 28.97 13.55
C LEU A 67 -6.65 30.22 12.97
N TYR A 68 -7.35 30.08 11.84
CA TYR A 68 -8.11 31.16 11.23
C TYR A 68 -9.17 31.70 12.18
N ARG A 69 -9.95 30.81 12.80
CA ARG A 69 -10.92 31.17 13.84
C ARG A 69 -10.30 31.99 14.97
N THR A 70 -9.12 31.62 15.44
CA THR A 70 -8.49 32.24 16.62
C THR A 70 -7.82 33.57 16.31
N THR A 71 -7.23 33.69 15.11
CA THR A 71 -6.37 34.82 14.74
C THR A 71 -6.99 35.75 13.71
N SER A 72 -8.01 35.29 12.98
CA SER A 72 -8.56 35.95 11.78
C SER A 72 -7.49 36.26 10.71
N SER A 73 -6.38 35.52 10.70
CA SER A 73 -5.27 35.70 9.75
C SER A 73 -5.68 35.23 8.34
N LYS A 74 -5.44 36.08 7.33
CA LYS A 74 -5.66 35.74 5.92
C LYS A 74 -4.77 34.57 5.47
N GLU A 75 -3.58 34.45 6.04
CA GLU A 75 -2.64 33.37 5.79
C GLU A 75 -3.23 32.03 6.24
N ALA A 76 -3.84 31.98 7.44
CA ALA A 76 -4.50 30.78 7.94
C ALA A 76 -5.71 30.38 7.08
N SER A 77 -6.53 31.35 6.66
CA SER A 77 -7.63 31.11 5.72
C SER A 77 -7.11 30.56 4.38
N SER A 78 -6.07 31.17 3.82
CA SER A 78 -5.51 30.74 2.53
C SER A 78 -4.90 29.35 2.63
N SER A 79 -4.24 29.04 3.76
CA SER A 79 -3.71 27.70 4.01
C SER A 79 -4.82 26.65 4.07
N TYR A 80 -5.95 26.95 4.71
CA TYR A 80 -7.10 26.06 4.74
C TYR A 80 -7.63 25.76 3.34
N GLU A 81 -7.89 26.80 2.54
CA GLU A 81 -8.42 26.64 1.17
C GLU A 81 -7.46 25.83 0.28
N ASN A 82 -6.16 26.10 0.37
CA ASN A 82 -5.15 25.37 -0.39
C ASN A 82 -5.13 23.88 -0.01
N ILE A 83 -5.17 23.56 1.29
CA ILE A 83 -5.13 22.17 1.77
C ILE A 83 -6.42 21.42 1.39
N VAL A 84 -7.58 22.04 1.58
CA VAL A 84 -8.86 21.42 1.23
C VAL A 84 -8.99 21.25 -0.29
N GLY A 85 -8.41 22.15 -1.08
CA GLY A 85 -8.37 22.06 -2.54
C GLY A 85 -7.58 20.87 -3.09
N THR A 86 -6.60 20.33 -2.33
CA THR A 86 -5.79 19.17 -2.80
C THR A 86 -6.46 17.82 -2.55
N VAL A 87 -7.43 17.76 -1.64
CA VAL A 87 -8.02 16.50 -1.16
C VAL A 87 -8.72 15.72 -2.29
N PRO A 88 -9.53 16.33 -3.18
CA PRO A 88 -10.12 15.60 -4.30
C PRO A 88 -9.08 14.96 -5.21
N ALA A 89 -7.93 15.62 -5.43
CA ALA A 89 -6.85 15.07 -6.24
C ALA A 89 -6.16 13.89 -5.55
N GLN A 90 -6.05 13.91 -4.21
CA GLN A 90 -5.52 12.79 -3.43
C GLN A 90 -6.45 11.56 -3.50
N PHE A 91 -7.77 11.76 -3.41
CA PHE A 91 -8.74 10.69 -3.62
C PHE A 91 -8.68 10.11 -5.04
N ALA A 92 -8.57 10.95 -6.07
CA ALA A 92 -8.42 10.50 -7.45
C ALA A 92 -7.13 9.69 -7.67
N ALA A 93 -6.02 10.10 -7.05
CA ALA A 93 -4.77 9.35 -7.10
C ALA A 93 -4.88 7.99 -6.40
N LEU A 94 -5.58 7.93 -5.27
CA LEU A 94 -5.82 6.68 -4.54
C LEU A 94 -6.78 5.75 -5.30
N ASP A 95 -7.79 6.29 -5.99
CA ASP A 95 -8.72 5.52 -6.84
C ASP A 95 -7.98 4.81 -7.97
N GLU A 96 -7.03 5.49 -8.62
CA GLU A 96 -6.20 4.89 -9.67
C GLU A 96 -5.37 3.69 -9.18
N LEU A 97 -4.95 3.71 -7.90
CA LEU A 97 -4.25 2.57 -7.29
C LEU A 97 -5.21 1.39 -7.08
N VAL A 98 -6.41 1.64 -6.56
CA VAL A 98 -7.34 0.58 -6.14
C VAL A 98 -8.38 0.18 -7.19
N LYS A 99 -8.40 0.80 -8.38
CA LYS A 99 -9.43 0.59 -9.44
C LYS A 99 -9.66 -0.86 -9.87
N ASN A 100 -8.66 -1.72 -9.72
CA ASN A 100 -8.74 -3.13 -10.09
C ASN A 100 -9.26 -4.02 -8.96
N ASP A 101 -9.41 -3.49 -7.75
CA ASP A 101 -10.00 -4.14 -6.60
C ASP A 101 -11.36 -3.52 -6.30
N ALA A 102 -12.43 -4.23 -6.67
CA ALA A 102 -13.80 -3.76 -6.48
C ALA A 102 -14.16 -3.51 -5.00
N LYS A 103 -13.55 -4.27 -4.07
CA LYS A 103 -13.80 -4.13 -2.64
C LYS A 103 -13.10 -2.88 -2.10
N GLN A 104 -11.83 -2.68 -2.44
CA GLN A 104 -11.10 -1.47 -2.05
C GLN A 104 -11.68 -0.21 -2.71
N SER A 105 -12.06 -0.28 -4.00
CA SER A 105 -12.73 0.82 -4.69
C SER A 105 -14.05 1.22 -4.01
N LEU A 106 -14.85 0.25 -3.56
CA LEU A 106 -16.08 0.52 -2.84
C LEU A 106 -15.82 1.14 -1.46
N ALA A 107 -14.81 0.65 -0.74
CA ALA A 107 -14.38 1.24 0.52
C ALA A 107 -13.87 2.68 0.34
N LEU A 108 -13.09 2.95 -0.72
CA LEU A 108 -12.60 4.28 -1.04
C LEU A 108 -13.74 5.28 -1.31
N LYS A 109 -14.78 4.87 -2.05
CA LYS A 109 -15.98 5.72 -2.25
C LYS A 109 -16.69 6.06 -0.96
N HIS A 110 -16.71 5.14 0.00
CA HIS A 110 -17.25 5.42 1.33
C HIS A 110 -16.41 6.47 2.06
N LEU A 111 -15.08 6.38 1.96
CA LEU A 111 -14.16 7.38 2.52
C LEU A 111 -14.33 8.75 1.88
N GLU A 112 -14.45 8.81 0.56
CA GLU A 112 -14.68 10.04 -0.20
C GLU A 112 -15.98 10.72 0.26
N THR A 113 -17.05 9.94 0.45
CA THR A 113 -18.33 10.47 0.97
C THR A 113 -18.19 11.07 2.37
N LEU A 114 -17.42 10.44 3.26
CA LEU A 114 -17.17 10.95 4.60
C LEU A 114 -16.31 12.23 4.57
N ALA A 115 -15.26 12.24 3.74
CA ALA A 115 -14.40 13.39 3.56
C ALA A 115 -15.16 14.59 2.96
N ASP A 116 -15.99 14.36 1.94
CA ASP A 116 -16.85 15.40 1.36
C ASP A 116 -17.79 16.00 2.40
N ARG A 117 -18.37 15.17 3.26
CA ARG A 117 -19.21 15.65 4.36
C ARG A 117 -18.42 16.52 5.33
N GLU A 118 -17.21 16.10 5.70
CA GLU A 118 -16.33 16.87 6.57
C GLU A 118 -15.93 18.21 5.94
N LEU A 119 -15.55 18.19 4.66
CA LEU A 119 -15.19 19.39 3.91
C LEU A 119 -16.36 20.37 3.79
N GLN A 120 -17.58 19.87 3.54
CA GLN A 120 -18.79 20.70 3.52
C GLN A 120 -19.05 21.35 4.88
N LEU A 121 -18.95 20.60 5.98
CA LEU A 121 -19.12 21.12 7.33
C LEU A 121 -18.05 22.18 7.67
N ALA A 122 -16.80 21.91 7.32
CA ALA A 122 -15.69 22.82 7.52
C ALA A 122 -15.84 24.12 6.71
N ARG A 123 -16.30 24.04 5.46
CA ARG A 123 -16.58 25.21 4.61
C ARG A 123 -17.74 26.04 5.16
N ALA A 124 -18.84 25.41 5.54
CA ALA A 124 -19.98 26.10 6.17
C ALA A 124 -19.55 26.79 7.48
N TYR A 125 -18.71 26.12 8.27
CA TYR A 125 -18.14 26.72 9.47
C TYR A 125 -17.25 27.93 9.15
N LYS A 126 -16.37 27.83 8.15
CA LYS A 126 -15.56 28.97 7.70
C LYS A 126 -16.42 30.14 7.22
N GLU A 127 -17.43 29.88 6.41
CA GLU A 127 -18.35 30.91 5.91
C GLU A 127 -19.02 31.63 7.08
N SER A 128 -19.45 30.91 8.12
CA SER A 128 -20.02 31.53 9.33
C SER A 128 -19.05 32.45 10.10
N LEU A 129 -17.74 32.17 10.04
CA LEU A 129 -16.71 33.07 10.59
C LEU A 129 -16.62 34.37 9.78
N ASP A 130 -16.82 34.28 8.47
CA ASP A 130 -16.70 35.40 7.54
C ASP A 130 -17.94 36.34 7.62
N THR A 131 -19.14 35.82 7.90
CA THR A 131 -20.40 36.61 7.90
C THR A 131 -20.59 37.53 9.13
N HIS A 132 -19.71 37.49 10.14
CA HIS A 132 -19.74 38.35 11.33
C HIS A 132 -21.05 38.33 12.18
N ASP A 133 -22.03 37.46 11.90
CA ASP A 133 -23.20 37.28 12.74
C ASP A 133 -22.86 36.45 13.98
N LYS A 134 -22.33 37.16 14.99
CA LYS A 134 -21.83 36.58 16.24
C LYS A 134 -22.88 35.75 16.97
N PHE A 135 -24.16 36.11 16.92
CA PHE A 135 -25.20 35.42 17.69
C PHE A 135 -25.53 34.04 17.09
N ALA A 136 -25.79 33.98 15.79
CA ALA A 136 -26.00 32.72 15.07
C ALA A 136 -24.76 31.81 15.14
N TYR A 137 -23.57 32.41 15.07
CA TYR A 137 -22.29 31.73 15.20
C TYR A 137 -22.11 31.08 16.59
N TYR A 138 -22.27 31.82 17.69
CA TYR A 138 -22.05 31.28 19.04
C TYR A 138 -23.06 30.19 19.43
N MET A 139 -24.29 30.25 18.90
CA MET A 139 -25.33 29.24 19.16
C MET A 139 -25.12 27.93 18.38
N SER A 140 -24.60 28.00 17.16
CA SER A 140 -24.42 26.82 16.29
C SER A 140 -23.03 26.17 16.40
N MET A 141 -22.05 26.91 16.93
CA MET A 141 -20.64 26.49 16.97
C MET A 141 -20.39 25.20 17.77
N PRO A 142 -20.93 24.99 18.99
CA PRO A 142 -20.69 23.75 19.72
C PRO A 142 -21.15 22.52 18.93
N LEU A 143 -22.32 22.61 18.29
CA LEU A 143 -22.88 21.54 17.47
C LEU A 143 -22.02 21.27 16.23
N ALA A 144 -21.60 22.32 15.51
CA ALA A 144 -20.74 22.19 14.33
C ALA A 144 -19.39 21.54 14.66
N LEU A 145 -18.77 21.92 15.78
CA LEU A 145 -17.50 21.32 16.22
C LEU A 145 -17.66 19.86 16.61
N THR A 146 -18.76 19.49 17.29
CA THR A 146 -19.06 18.10 17.61
C THR A 146 -19.30 17.28 16.33
N GLU A 147 -19.98 17.84 15.32
CA GLU A 147 -20.22 17.16 14.05
C GLU A 147 -18.94 16.98 13.24
N ILE A 148 -18.07 17.98 13.19
CA ILE A 148 -16.74 17.91 12.57
C ILE A 148 -15.89 16.85 13.27
N GLN A 149 -15.79 16.88 14.60
CA GLN A 149 -15.03 15.88 15.37
C GLN A 149 -15.58 14.46 15.17
N GLY A 150 -16.91 14.31 15.17
CA GLY A 150 -17.56 13.03 14.94
C GLY A 150 -17.30 12.49 13.54
N THR A 151 -17.32 13.35 12.52
CA THR A 151 -17.05 12.96 11.14
C THR A 151 -15.58 12.61 10.94
N MET A 152 -14.66 13.42 11.48
CA MET A 152 -13.22 13.14 11.41
C MET A 152 -12.84 11.84 12.14
N THR A 153 -13.51 11.54 13.26
CA THR A 153 -13.35 10.25 13.96
C THR A 153 -13.79 9.09 13.07
N LYS A 154 -14.97 9.20 12.45
CA LYS A 154 -15.47 8.17 11.52
C LYS A 154 -14.55 8.00 10.32
N LEU A 155 -14.07 9.10 9.74
CA LEU A 155 -13.14 9.09 8.62
C LEU A 155 -11.84 8.39 8.99
N THR A 156 -11.25 8.72 10.15
CA THR A 156 -10.04 8.08 10.66
C THR A 156 -10.25 6.58 10.91
N THR A 157 -11.39 6.20 11.48
CA THR A 157 -11.72 4.78 11.71
C THR A 157 -11.87 4.02 10.39
N ALA A 158 -12.61 4.59 9.43
CA ALA A 158 -12.84 3.96 8.13
C ALA A 158 -11.52 3.87 7.33
N LEU A 159 -10.63 4.85 7.43
CA LEU A 159 -9.30 4.80 6.79
C LEU A 159 -8.42 3.69 7.39
N ARG A 160 -8.44 3.51 8.71
CA ARG A 160 -7.73 2.40 9.35
C ARG A 160 -8.29 1.04 8.92
N GLU A 161 -9.61 0.93 8.75
CA GLU A 161 -10.24 -0.28 8.23
C GLU A 161 -9.84 -0.54 6.77
N PHE A 162 -9.79 0.51 5.94
CA PHE A 162 -9.30 0.45 4.57
C PHE A 162 -7.84 -0.04 4.51
N GLU A 163 -6.95 0.56 5.30
CA GLU A 163 -5.52 0.17 5.37
C GLU A 163 -5.29 -1.22 5.94
N SER A 164 -6.19 -1.72 6.81
CA SER A 164 -5.99 -3.00 7.50
C SER A 164 -5.81 -4.17 6.53
N VAL A 165 -6.49 -4.11 5.38
CA VAL A 165 -6.39 -5.10 4.30
C VAL A 165 -4.97 -5.17 3.75
N ASP A 166 -4.35 -4.01 3.53
CA ASP A 166 -3.01 -3.89 2.97
C ASP A 166 -1.92 -4.15 4.01
N VAL A 167 -2.15 -3.76 5.27
CA VAL A 167 -1.22 -4.00 6.39
C VAL A 167 -1.07 -5.50 6.67
N GLU A 168 -2.17 -6.26 6.64
CA GLU A 168 -2.13 -7.71 6.85
C GLU A 168 -1.40 -8.42 5.70
N SER A 169 -1.73 -8.06 4.45
CA SER A 169 -1.05 -8.54 3.24
C SER A 169 0.46 -8.25 3.27
N ASN A 170 0.87 -7.04 3.69
CA ASN A 170 2.27 -6.63 3.71
C ASN A 170 3.10 -7.35 4.79
N LYS A 171 2.52 -7.60 5.97
CA LYS A 171 3.18 -8.39 7.03
C LYS A 171 3.47 -9.82 6.57
N ASP A 172 2.49 -10.44 5.92
CA ASP A 172 2.65 -11.78 5.35
C ASP A 172 3.68 -11.80 4.22
N ALA A 173 3.67 -10.79 3.35
CA ALA A 173 4.63 -10.65 2.26
C ALA A 173 6.07 -10.55 2.77
N LEU A 174 6.33 -9.76 3.82
CA LEU A 174 7.67 -9.63 4.43
C LEU A 174 8.18 -10.96 5.02
N ALA A 175 7.30 -11.70 5.71
CA ALA A 175 7.63 -13.01 6.25
C ALA A 175 7.92 -14.03 5.14
N ARG A 176 7.13 -14.00 4.05
CA ARG A 176 7.32 -14.85 2.87
C ARG A 176 8.61 -14.50 2.13
N GLU A 177 8.93 -13.23 1.92
CA GLU A 177 10.16 -12.78 1.26
C GLU A 177 11.41 -13.27 2.03
N ALA A 178 11.39 -13.17 3.36
CA ALA A 178 12.47 -13.68 4.21
C ALA A 178 12.65 -15.20 4.08
N ASN A 179 11.56 -15.96 4.03
CA ASN A 179 11.59 -17.41 3.85
C ASN A 179 12.01 -17.80 2.42
N THR A 180 11.51 -17.14 1.39
CA THR A 180 11.91 -17.37 -0.01
C THR A 180 13.41 -17.16 -0.19
N ARG A 181 13.99 -16.10 0.39
CA ARG A 181 15.45 -15.88 0.36
C ARG A 181 16.23 -17.02 1.00
N LYS A 182 15.76 -17.57 2.12
CA LYS A 182 16.41 -18.74 2.76
C LYS A 182 16.33 -19.98 1.88
N ILE A 183 15.15 -20.26 1.32
CA ILE A 183 14.90 -21.41 0.45
C ILE A 183 15.77 -21.31 -0.82
N VAL A 184 15.82 -20.15 -1.47
CA VAL A 184 16.66 -19.93 -2.66
C VAL A 184 18.14 -20.16 -2.33
N ARG A 185 18.65 -19.61 -1.22
CA ARG A 185 20.05 -19.85 -0.79
C ARG A 185 20.34 -21.33 -0.54
N ALA A 186 19.42 -22.05 0.11
CA ALA A 186 19.55 -23.47 0.36
C ALA A 186 19.56 -24.28 -0.95
N TRP A 187 18.65 -23.97 -1.88
CA TRP A 187 18.60 -24.62 -3.20
C TRP A 187 19.85 -24.34 -4.03
N VAL A 188 20.36 -23.11 -4.02
CA VAL A 188 21.63 -22.78 -4.71
C VAL A 188 22.78 -23.59 -4.12
N GLY A 189 22.90 -23.66 -2.79
CA GLY A 189 23.92 -24.49 -2.14
C GLY A 189 23.78 -25.98 -2.50
N PHE A 190 22.56 -26.51 -2.49
CA PHE A 190 22.27 -27.88 -2.89
C PHE A 190 22.61 -28.15 -4.36
N GLY A 191 22.20 -27.26 -5.27
CA GLY A 191 22.49 -27.37 -6.70
C GLY A 191 24.00 -27.38 -6.99
N VAL A 192 24.77 -26.53 -6.32
CA VAL A 192 26.24 -26.54 -6.40
C VAL A 192 26.81 -27.86 -5.90
N LEU A 193 26.37 -28.35 -4.74
CA LEU A 193 26.84 -29.63 -4.19
C LEU A 193 26.53 -30.81 -5.12
N VAL A 194 25.32 -30.85 -5.68
CA VAL A 194 24.93 -31.90 -6.62
C VAL A 194 25.75 -31.81 -7.90
N ASN A 195 25.96 -30.62 -8.46
CA ASN A 195 26.81 -30.44 -9.65
C ASN A 195 28.24 -30.92 -9.40
N VAL A 196 28.82 -30.59 -8.23
CA VAL A 196 30.16 -31.08 -7.85
C VAL A 196 30.18 -32.61 -7.71
N ALA A 197 29.18 -33.20 -7.06
CA ALA A 197 29.10 -34.65 -6.88
C ALA A 197 28.92 -35.38 -8.22
N ILE A 198 28.08 -34.86 -9.11
CA ILE A 198 27.90 -35.36 -10.47
C ILE A 198 29.23 -35.27 -11.22
N ALA A 199 29.91 -34.13 -11.22
CA ALA A 199 31.19 -33.96 -11.89
C ALA A 199 32.26 -34.96 -11.41
N ILE A 200 32.35 -35.21 -10.09
CA ILE A 200 33.25 -36.22 -9.52
C ILE A 200 32.86 -37.63 -9.98
N SER A 201 31.57 -37.97 -9.97
CA SER A 201 31.07 -39.28 -10.37
C SER A 201 31.29 -39.59 -11.85
N LEU A 202 31.32 -38.56 -12.71
CA LEU A 202 31.60 -38.69 -14.14
C LEU A 202 33.10 -38.78 -14.44
N ALA A 203 33.95 -38.32 -13.51
CA ALA A 203 35.40 -38.33 -13.65
C ALA A 203 36.06 -39.65 -13.19
N ILE A 204 35.35 -40.46 -12.41
CA ILE A 204 35.77 -41.79 -11.92
C ILE A 204 35.19 -42.88 -12.81
#